data_AF-A0A976KUG0-F1
#
_entry.id   AF-A0A976KUG0-F1
#
_cell.length_a   1.000
_cell.length_b   1.000
_cell.length_c   1.000
_cell.angle_alpha   90.00
_cell.angle_beta   90.00
_cell.angle_gamma   90.00
#
_symmetry.space_group_name_H-M   'P 1'
#
loop_
_entity.id
_entity.type
_entity.pdbx_description
1 polymer ?
#
loop_
_entity_poly.entity_id
_entity_poly.type
_entity_poly.pdbx_seq_one_letter_code
_entity_poly.pdbx_strand_id
1 'polypeptide(L)'
;MQPTISPAAYGGLLFPLDAFRPTMLAAAFAELLVGKARNVVDATLELTRHPEVPLVLVRVHGSVAEDPAEFWSSNPELCVFASQVVPRQCFSFYVTPPPDQRQGFLVAQRGQPLAKEDATTDTMPAGATAQEWPVARLCEQLQLSLDELASGFEGGPRIELGLLEPSGDDQELLRTLAGAPPEVEDEDGPPPPDASRPGSANVTAPNGPTHAGSPRSASGQGELVAADVKRRETERDEERKARASKAAAVADGLAHEIDDLGIVVAPEAELGDADLLAPYLQRHAERDLPAGIPSQLSEQLAGRRIDFAVRVEFLSEVFVEAAPLSKARFTEQATSRTVGGEPAMALEVLAPRLGVGTIVQIGPARVFVSRPADLALPERLLLELARG
;
A
#
# COMPACT_ATOMS: atom_id res chain seq x y z
N MET A 1 -39.98 -17.73 -8.67
CA MET A 1 -39.35 -16.62 -9.42
C MET A 1 -39.25 -15.45 -8.47
N GLN A 2 -38.08 -15.26 -7.85
CA GLN A 2 -37.81 -14.05 -7.07
C GLN A 2 -37.53 -12.91 -8.07
N PRO A 3 -38.03 -11.69 -7.83
CA PRO A 3 -37.74 -10.55 -8.68
C PRO A 3 -36.27 -10.18 -8.51
N THR A 4 -35.45 -10.41 -9.54
CA THR A 4 -34.11 -9.85 -9.65
C THR A 4 -34.25 -8.34 -9.78
N ILE A 5 -34.05 -7.63 -8.68
CA ILE A 5 -33.85 -6.18 -8.70
C ILE A 5 -32.61 -5.95 -9.55
N SER A 6 -32.74 -5.32 -10.72
CA SER A 6 -31.57 -4.90 -11.48
C SER A 6 -30.75 -3.96 -10.59
N PRO A 7 -29.46 -4.24 -10.34
CA PRO A 7 -28.65 -3.40 -9.46
C PRO A 7 -28.58 -1.98 -10.03
N ALA A 8 -28.69 -0.97 -9.16
CA ALA A 8 -28.45 0.44 -9.53
C ALA A 8 -27.02 0.62 -10.05
N ALA A 9 -26.74 1.70 -10.79
CA ALA A 9 -25.39 1.99 -11.27
C ALA A 9 -24.39 2.05 -10.10
N TYR A 10 -23.24 1.39 -10.25
CA TYR A 10 -22.26 1.27 -9.19
C TYR A 10 -20.83 1.32 -9.74
N GLY A 11 -19.88 1.65 -8.88
CA GLY A 11 -18.47 1.68 -9.21
C GLY A 11 -17.63 1.81 -7.95
N GLY A 12 -16.33 1.63 -8.10
CA GLY A 12 -15.42 1.66 -6.97
C GLY A 12 -13.97 1.51 -7.38
N LEU A 13 -13.13 1.48 -6.36
CA LEU A 13 -11.73 1.10 -6.45
C LEU A 13 -11.49 -0.11 -5.55
N LEU A 14 -10.94 -1.19 -6.12
CA LEU A 14 -10.54 -2.39 -5.39
C LEU A 14 -9.03 -2.43 -5.25
N PHE A 15 -8.54 -2.92 -4.12
CA PHE A 15 -7.14 -3.33 -3.97
C PHE A 15 -7.00 -4.37 -2.85
N PRO A 16 -5.93 -5.18 -2.86
CA PRO A 16 -5.66 -6.10 -1.76
C PRO A 16 -5.40 -5.34 -0.45
N LEU A 17 -6.00 -5.80 0.65
CA LEU A 17 -5.70 -5.30 1.98
C LEU A 17 -4.23 -5.56 2.30
N ASP A 18 -3.49 -4.49 2.58
CA ASP A 18 -2.07 -4.49 2.93
C ASP A 18 -1.81 -3.24 3.79
N ALA A 19 -0.58 -2.99 4.22
CA ALA A 19 -0.24 -1.77 4.94
C ALA A 19 -0.30 -0.54 4.00
N PHE A 20 -1.25 0.36 4.23
CA PHE A 20 -1.35 1.68 3.60
C PHE A 20 -1.85 2.71 4.63
N ARG A 21 -1.84 3.99 4.30
CA ARG A 21 -2.38 5.04 5.17
C ARG A 21 -3.75 5.50 4.66
N PRO A 22 -4.88 5.08 5.27
CA PRO A 22 -6.22 5.48 4.83
C PRO A 22 -6.39 7.00 4.73
N THR A 23 -5.84 7.77 5.67
CA THR A 23 -5.90 9.24 5.64
C THR A 23 -5.14 9.83 4.45
N MET A 24 -3.99 9.26 4.07
CA MET A 24 -3.27 9.68 2.86
C MET A 24 -4.05 9.35 1.59
N LEU A 25 -4.75 8.21 1.54
CA LEU A 25 -5.61 7.87 0.40
C LEU A 25 -6.78 8.86 0.28
N ALA A 26 -7.40 9.23 1.39
CA ALA A 26 -8.46 10.25 1.41
C ALA A 26 -7.92 11.63 0.99
N ALA A 27 -6.78 12.06 1.52
CA ALA A 27 -6.14 13.32 1.13
C ALA A 27 -5.79 13.36 -0.37
N ALA A 28 -5.28 12.25 -0.90
CA ALA A 28 -4.98 12.06 -2.30
C ALA A 28 -6.23 12.23 -3.21
N PHE A 29 -7.35 11.65 -2.80
CA PHE A 29 -8.62 11.79 -3.51
C PHE A 29 -9.13 13.23 -3.44
N ALA A 30 -9.07 13.84 -2.26
CA ALA A 30 -9.48 15.22 -2.04
C ALA A 30 -8.70 16.19 -2.93
N GLU A 31 -7.37 16.06 -2.98
CA GLU A 31 -6.50 16.91 -3.79
C GLU A 31 -6.88 16.85 -5.28
N LEU A 32 -7.12 15.65 -5.81
CA LEU A 32 -7.52 15.46 -7.20
C LEU A 32 -8.90 16.04 -7.51
N LEU A 33 -9.87 15.81 -6.62
CA LEU A 33 -11.24 16.28 -6.82
C LEU A 33 -11.33 17.81 -6.70
N VAL A 34 -10.62 18.40 -5.74
CA VAL A 34 -10.49 19.87 -5.60
C VAL A 34 -9.78 20.46 -6.82
N GLY A 35 -8.72 19.81 -7.31
CA GLY A 35 -8.03 20.21 -8.54
C GLY A 35 -8.94 20.23 -9.78
N LYS A 36 -9.99 19.40 -9.80
CA LYS A 36 -11.05 19.39 -10.81
C LYS A 36 -12.21 20.35 -10.52
N ALA A 37 -12.06 21.24 -9.54
CA ALA A 37 -13.07 22.19 -9.09
C ALA A 37 -14.39 21.52 -8.62
N ARG A 38 -14.32 20.29 -8.09
CA ARG A 38 -15.48 19.64 -7.45
C ARG A 38 -15.62 20.11 -6.00
N ASN A 39 -16.86 20.24 -5.55
CA ASN A 39 -17.17 20.59 -4.17
C ASN A 39 -17.10 19.34 -3.27
N VAL A 40 -16.00 19.15 -2.55
CA VAL A 40 -15.78 17.96 -1.69
C VAL A 40 -16.27 18.14 -0.24
N VAL A 41 -17.00 19.21 0.06
CA VAL A 41 -17.38 19.57 1.45
C VAL A 41 -18.20 18.49 2.14
N ASP A 42 -19.10 17.83 1.41
CA ASP A 42 -19.94 16.73 1.91
C ASP A 42 -19.44 15.34 1.47
N ALA A 43 -18.24 15.27 0.88
CA ALA A 43 -17.75 14.05 0.28
C ALA A 43 -17.02 13.16 1.30
N THR A 44 -17.38 11.88 1.32
CA THR A 44 -16.81 10.86 2.22
C THR A 44 -16.20 9.73 1.40
N LEU A 45 -15.01 9.29 1.81
CA LEU A 45 -14.38 8.06 1.36
C LEU A 45 -14.78 6.91 2.28
N GLU A 46 -15.50 5.94 1.75
CA GLU A 46 -15.83 4.69 2.43
C GLU A 46 -14.83 3.62 1.99
N LEU A 47 -14.28 2.88 2.95
CA LEU A 47 -13.49 1.69 2.69
C LEU A 47 -14.17 0.51 3.40
N THR A 48 -14.49 -0.53 2.65
CA THR A 48 -15.12 -1.75 3.16
C THR A 48 -14.28 -2.95 2.75
N ARG A 49 -13.85 -3.76 3.72
CA ARG A 49 -13.11 -5.01 3.46
C ARG A 49 -14.08 -6.15 3.19
N HIS A 50 -13.77 -6.98 2.20
CA HIS A 50 -14.48 -8.24 1.98
C HIS A 50 -14.42 -9.15 3.22
N PRO A 51 -15.53 -9.80 3.64
CA PRO A 51 -15.57 -10.63 4.84
C PRO A 51 -14.58 -11.81 4.83
N GLU A 52 -14.42 -12.45 3.66
CA GLU A 52 -13.64 -13.70 3.54
C GLU A 52 -12.31 -13.55 2.80
N VAL A 53 -12.12 -12.45 2.05
CA VAL A 53 -11.01 -12.27 1.11
C VAL A 53 -10.26 -11.01 1.50
N PRO A 54 -8.92 -10.94 1.42
CA PRO A 54 -8.17 -9.75 1.76
C PRO A 54 -8.26 -8.68 0.65
N LEU A 55 -9.47 -8.26 0.29
CA LEU A 55 -9.75 -7.18 -0.66
C LEU A 55 -10.48 -6.04 0.04
N VAL A 56 -10.12 -4.81 -0.29
CA VAL A 56 -10.80 -3.59 0.14
C VAL A 56 -11.49 -2.99 -1.07
N LEU A 57 -12.75 -2.63 -0.91
CA LEU A 57 -13.51 -1.81 -1.83
C LEU A 57 -13.57 -0.39 -1.28
N VAL A 58 -13.26 0.57 -2.13
CA VAL A 58 -13.35 1.99 -1.83
C VAL A 58 -14.46 2.61 -2.67
N ARG A 59 -15.32 3.38 -2.01
CA ARG A 59 -16.40 4.15 -2.61
C ARG A 59 -16.32 5.60 -2.16
N VAL A 60 -16.82 6.49 -3.01
CA VAL A 60 -16.95 7.91 -2.69
C VAL A 60 -18.44 8.21 -2.62
N HIS A 61 -18.84 8.87 -1.55
CA HIS A 61 -20.21 9.31 -1.29
C HIS A 61 -20.28 10.83 -1.21
N GLY A 62 -21.49 11.38 -1.30
CA GLY A 62 -21.76 12.82 -1.30
C GLY A 62 -22.02 13.38 -2.69
N SER A 63 -22.23 14.70 -2.78
CA SER A 63 -22.63 15.39 -4.02
C SER A 63 -21.66 15.23 -5.20
N VAL A 64 -20.39 14.91 -4.93
CA VAL A 64 -19.39 14.68 -5.98
C VAL A 64 -19.58 13.37 -6.74
N ALA A 65 -20.34 12.42 -6.21
CA ALA A 65 -20.50 11.06 -6.71
C ALA A 65 -21.97 10.58 -6.69
N GLU A 66 -22.91 11.46 -7.06
CA GLU A 66 -24.35 11.14 -7.13
C GLU A 66 -24.68 9.97 -8.07
N ASP A 67 -23.98 9.88 -9.21
CA ASP A 67 -23.93 8.69 -10.06
C ASP A 67 -22.54 8.03 -9.88
N PRO A 68 -22.46 6.90 -9.17
CA PRO A 68 -21.18 6.21 -8.95
C PRO A 68 -20.53 5.74 -10.24
N ALA A 69 -21.30 5.25 -11.22
CA ALA A 69 -20.71 4.72 -12.45
C ALA A 69 -20.16 5.85 -13.33
N GLU A 70 -20.89 6.96 -13.45
CA GLU A 70 -20.41 8.16 -14.14
C GLU A 70 -19.19 8.76 -13.42
N PHE A 71 -19.22 8.81 -12.08
CA PHE A 71 -18.10 9.31 -11.28
C PHE A 71 -16.82 8.52 -11.56
N TRP A 72 -16.84 7.19 -11.43
CA TRP A 72 -15.64 6.37 -11.60
C TRP A 72 -15.17 6.31 -13.05
N SER A 73 -16.08 6.28 -14.02
CA SER A 73 -15.71 6.31 -15.45
C SER A 73 -15.08 7.65 -15.88
N SER A 74 -15.49 8.76 -15.27
CA SER A 74 -14.99 10.11 -15.57
C SER A 74 -13.72 10.51 -14.79
N ASN A 75 -13.32 9.72 -13.80
CA ASN A 75 -12.17 10.00 -12.94
C ASN A 75 -11.15 8.83 -12.89
N PRO A 76 -10.65 8.33 -14.04
CA PRO A 76 -9.71 7.22 -14.08
C PRO A 76 -8.37 7.53 -13.40
N GLU A 77 -7.99 8.80 -13.32
CA GLU A 77 -6.75 9.22 -12.64
C GLU A 77 -6.78 8.95 -11.13
N LEU A 78 -7.95 8.86 -10.49
CA LEU A 78 -8.06 8.45 -9.09
C LEU A 78 -7.42 7.07 -8.87
N CYS A 79 -7.63 6.13 -9.80
CA CYS A 79 -7.03 4.79 -9.74
C CYS A 79 -5.51 4.85 -9.84
N VAL A 80 -5.00 5.66 -10.78
CA VAL A 80 -3.56 5.80 -11.02
C VAL A 80 -2.89 6.42 -9.80
N PHE A 81 -3.49 7.46 -9.23
CA PHE A 81 -2.95 8.14 -8.07
C PHE A 81 -3.07 7.30 -6.79
N ALA A 82 -4.21 6.64 -6.58
CA ALA A 82 -4.39 5.67 -5.50
C ALA A 82 -3.29 4.60 -5.50
N SER A 83 -2.90 4.12 -6.69
CA SER A 83 -1.86 3.09 -6.84
C SER A 83 -0.45 3.56 -6.45
N GLN A 84 -0.26 4.85 -6.15
CA GLN A 84 0.98 5.38 -5.55
C GLN A 84 0.93 5.32 -4.02
N VAL A 85 -0.28 5.34 -3.44
CA VAL A 85 -0.51 5.29 -1.99
C VAL A 85 -0.62 3.86 -1.49
N VAL A 86 -1.34 3.00 -2.22
CA VAL A 86 -1.47 1.59 -1.86
C VAL A 86 -0.32 0.75 -2.44
N PRO A 87 0.16 -0.28 -1.73
CA PRO A 87 1.38 -0.99 -2.10
C PRO A 87 1.23 -1.95 -3.29
N ARG A 88 0.00 -2.33 -3.65
CA ARG A 88 -0.32 -3.32 -4.68
C ARG A 88 -1.13 -2.71 -5.82
N GLN A 89 -1.60 -3.57 -6.72
CA GLN A 89 -2.45 -3.18 -7.84
C GLN A 89 -3.80 -2.64 -7.35
N CYS A 90 -4.21 -1.55 -7.98
CA CYS A 90 -5.54 -0.95 -7.88
C CYS A 90 -6.37 -1.35 -9.08
N PHE A 91 -7.64 -1.66 -8.86
CA PHE A 91 -8.62 -1.97 -9.89
C PHE A 91 -9.81 -1.01 -9.73
N SER A 92 -9.84 0.06 -10.52
CA SER A 92 -11.05 0.88 -10.60
C SER A 92 -12.02 0.24 -11.57
N PHE A 93 -13.30 0.24 -11.23
CA PHE A 93 -14.35 -0.33 -12.05
C PHE A 93 -15.64 0.49 -11.95
N TYR A 94 -16.50 0.32 -12.95
CA TYR A 94 -17.84 0.87 -12.96
C TYR A 94 -18.78 0.03 -13.82
N VAL A 95 -20.06 0.04 -13.45
CA VAL A 95 -21.13 -0.71 -14.10
C VAL A 95 -22.38 0.15 -14.15
N THR A 96 -22.82 0.44 -15.36
CA THR A 96 -24.14 0.99 -15.67
C THR A 96 -25.03 -0.17 -16.15
N PRO A 97 -26.17 -0.44 -15.48
CA PRO A 97 -27.09 -1.50 -15.90
C PRO A 97 -27.86 -1.11 -17.18
N PRO A 98 -28.58 -2.05 -17.81
CA PRO A 98 -29.49 -1.73 -18.91
C PRO A 98 -30.52 -0.65 -18.54
N PRO A 99 -31.01 0.16 -19.51
CA PRO A 99 -30.86 0.00 -20.96
C PRO A 99 -29.53 0.52 -21.54
N ASP A 100 -28.86 1.47 -20.87
CA ASP A 100 -27.59 2.05 -21.32
C ASP A 100 -26.40 1.27 -20.76
N GLN A 101 -26.42 -0.06 -20.98
CA GLN A 101 -25.45 -0.95 -20.33
C GLN A 101 -24.02 -0.61 -20.76
N ARG A 102 -23.19 -0.31 -19.76
CA ARG A 102 -21.76 -0.01 -19.89
C ARG A 102 -20.99 -0.60 -18.73
N GLN A 103 -19.84 -1.19 -19.00
CA GLN A 103 -18.93 -1.66 -17.97
C GLN A 103 -17.50 -1.31 -18.34
N GLY A 104 -16.70 -0.95 -17.36
CA GLY A 104 -15.28 -0.72 -17.60
C GLY A 104 -14.46 -0.91 -16.35
N PHE A 105 -13.17 -1.15 -16.56
CA PHE A 105 -12.19 -1.18 -15.50
C PHE A 105 -10.85 -0.59 -15.94
N LEU A 106 -10.07 -0.17 -14.97
CA LEU A 106 -8.69 0.28 -15.09
C LEU A 106 -7.87 -0.38 -13.99
N VAL A 107 -6.77 -1.02 -14.38
CA VAL A 107 -5.78 -1.58 -13.47
C VAL A 107 -4.57 -0.65 -13.46
N ALA A 108 -4.11 -0.26 -12.28
CA ALA A 108 -2.92 0.57 -12.11
C ALA A 108 -2.03 0.07 -10.97
N GLN A 109 -0.73 0.31 -11.08
CA GLN A 109 0.25 -0.01 -10.04
C GLN A 109 1.35 1.04 -10.04
N ARG A 110 1.73 1.56 -8.87
CA ARG A 110 2.83 2.52 -8.71
C ARG A 110 2.71 3.73 -9.64
N GLY A 111 1.49 4.24 -9.82
CA GLY A 111 1.23 5.39 -10.67
C GLY A 111 1.23 5.10 -12.17
N GLN A 112 1.24 3.82 -12.58
CA GLN A 112 1.22 3.44 -13.99
C GLN A 112 -0.04 2.61 -14.33
N PRO A 113 -0.76 2.94 -15.41
CA PRO A 113 -1.84 2.10 -15.91
C PRO A 113 -1.26 0.83 -16.54
N LEU A 114 -1.79 -0.33 -16.16
CA LEU A 114 -1.37 -1.64 -16.64
C LEU A 114 -2.33 -2.22 -17.66
N ALA A 115 -3.63 -2.08 -17.41
CA ALA A 115 -4.70 -2.57 -18.29
C ALA A 115 -5.91 -1.67 -18.18
N LYS A 116 -6.66 -1.53 -19.27
CA LYS A 116 -7.93 -0.79 -19.30
C LYS A 116 -8.85 -1.46 -20.29
N GLU A 117 -10.10 -1.63 -19.89
CA GLU A 117 -11.17 -2.05 -20.78
C GLU A 117 -12.44 -1.24 -20.50
N ASP A 118 -13.19 -0.94 -21.56
CA ASP A 118 -14.41 -0.14 -21.53
C ASP A 118 -15.31 -0.70 -22.61
N ALA A 119 -16.50 -1.16 -22.23
CA ALA A 119 -17.45 -1.77 -23.13
C ALA A 119 -18.84 -1.20 -22.90
N THR A 120 -19.54 -1.04 -24.00
CA THR A 120 -20.91 -0.59 -24.15
C THR A 120 -21.67 -1.61 -24.98
N THR A 121 -22.99 -1.52 -25.02
CA THR A 121 -23.84 -2.47 -25.77
C THR A 121 -23.46 -2.54 -27.27
N ASP A 122 -22.99 -1.44 -27.85
CA ASP A 122 -22.56 -1.34 -29.26
C ASP A 122 -21.15 -1.87 -29.53
N THR A 123 -20.29 -1.98 -28.50
CA THR A 123 -18.92 -2.51 -28.65
C THR A 123 -18.81 -3.99 -28.27
N MET A 124 -19.77 -4.52 -27.53
CA MET A 124 -19.85 -5.95 -27.21
C MET A 124 -20.26 -6.79 -28.44
N PRO A 125 -19.72 -8.01 -28.59
CA PRO A 125 -20.15 -8.93 -29.63
C PRO A 125 -21.67 -9.21 -29.56
N ALA A 126 -22.31 -9.37 -30.72
CA ALA A 126 -23.73 -9.71 -30.77
C ALA A 126 -23.99 -11.05 -30.07
N GLY A 127 -24.91 -11.05 -29.09
CA GLY A 127 -25.21 -12.23 -28.28
C GLY A 127 -24.24 -12.48 -27.12
N ALA A 128 -23.37 -11.51 -26.79
CA ALA A 128 -22.49 -11.60 -25.63
C ALA A 128 -23.28 -11.95 -24.36
N THR A 129 -22.77 -12.95 -23.66
CA THR A 129 -23.25 -13.41 -22.36
C THR A 129 -22.86 -12.43 -21.26
N ALA A 130 -23.52 -12.53 -20.10
CA ALA A 130 -23.22 -11.68 -18.95
C ALA A 130 -21.76 -11.82 -18.47
N GLN A 131 -21.15 -13.00 -18.61
CA GLN A 131 -19.77 -13.28 -18.20
C GLN A 131 -18.71 -12.65 -19.11
N GLU A 132 -19.07 -12.30 -20.36
CA GLU A 132 -18.12 -11.75 -21.32
C GLU A 132 -17.87 -10.25 -21.12
N TRP A 133 -18.67 -9.59 -20.28
CA TRP A 133 -18.51 -8.17 -19.99
C TRP A 133 -17.26 -7.89 -19.14
N PRO A 134 -16.60 -6.73 -19.32
CA PRO A 134 -15.31 -6.43 -18.68
C PRO A 134 -15.27 -6.65 -17.16
N VAL A 135 -16.27 -6.17 -16.41
CA VAL A 135 -16.27 -6.29 -14.95
C VAL A 135 -16.61 -7.72 -14.52
N ALA A 136 -17.44 -8.44 -15.28
CA ALA A 136 -17.69 -9.85 -15.00
C ALA A 136 -16.42 -10.71 -15.13
N ARG A 137 -15.60 -10.46 -16.16
CA ARG A 137 -14.30 -11.14 -16.33
C ARG A 137 -13.29 -10.75 -15.24
N LEU A 138 -13.28 -9.47 -14.83
CA LEU A 138 -12.46 -9.02 -13.71
C LEU A 138 -12.86 -9.73 -12.41
N CYS A 139 -14.16 -9.83 -12.12
CA CYS A 139 -14.68 -10.58 -10.98
C CYS A 139 -14.23 -12.04 -10.98
N GLU A 140 -14.28 -12.71 -12.13
CA GLU A 140 -13.80 -14.11 -12.26
C GLU A 140 -12.31 -14.23 -11.90
N GLN A 141 -11.46 -13.30 -12.34
CA GLN A 141 -10.03 -13.28 -12.01
C GLN A 141 -9.76 -13.02 -10.53
N LEU A 142 -10.58 -12.16 -9.90
CA LEU A 142 -10.47 -11.82 -8.49
C LEU A 142 -11.21 -12.79 -7.56
N GLN A 143 -11.88 -13.81 -8.12
CA GLN A 143 -12.71 -14.78 -7.40
C GLN A 143 -13.84 -14.09 -6.60
N LEU A 144 -14.48 -13.09 -7.20
CA LEU A 144 -15.62 -12.35 -6.65
C LEU A 144 -16.86 -12.54 -7.52
N SER A 145 -18.03 -12.31 -6.94
CA SER A 145 -19.29 -12.16 -7.69
C SER A 145 -19.58 -10.69 -8.02
N LEU A 146 -20.41 -10.47 -9.04
CA LEU A 146 -20.89 -9.12 -9.38
C LEU A 146 -21.78 -8.54 -8.28
N ASP A 147 -22.56 -9.39 -7.61
CA ASP A 147 -23.48 -8.99 -6.55
C ASP A 147 -22.71 -8.49 -5.31
N GLU A 148 -21.57 -9.11 -4.96
CA GLU A 148 -20.68 -8.62 -3.89
C GLU A 148 -20.10 -7.23 -4.20
N LEU A 149 -19.73 -6.97 -5.46
CA LEU A 149 -19.27 -5.64 -5.88
C LEU A 149 -20.41 -4.62 -5.88
N ALA A 150 -21.63 -5.03 -6.23
CA ALA A 150 -22.81 -4.17 -6.24
C ALA A 150 -23.25 -3.81 -4.81
N SER A 151 -23.31 -4.79 -3.90
CA SER A 151 -23.67 -4.58 -2.50
C SER A 151 -22.58 -3.82 -1.73
N GLY A 152 -21.33 -3.90 -2.20
CA GLY A 152 -20.20 -3.20 -1.61
C GLY A 152 -19.58 -3.94 -0.43
N PHE A 153 -19.53 -5.27 -0.51
CA PHE A 153 -19.03 -6.16 0.56
C PHE A 153 -19.82 -6.03 1.88
N GLU A 154 -21.14 -6.12 1.77
CA GLU A 154 -22.07 -6.08 2.91
C GLU A 154 -21.64 -7.05 4.02
N GLY A 155 -21.68 -6.59 5.28
CA GLY A 155 -21.24 -7.34 6.46
C GLY A 155 -19.73 -7.34 6.71
N GLY A 156 -18.94 -6.74 5.82
CA GLY A 156 -17.50 -6.54 5.99
C GLY A 156 -17.13 -5.41 6.97
N PRO A 157 -15.91 -5.42 7.54
CA PRO A 157 -15.41 -4.28 8.31
C PRO A 157 -15.33 -3.02 7.45
N ARG A 158 -15.76 -1.88 7.99
CA ARG A 158 -15.92 -0.61 7.27
C ARG A 158 -15.31 0.54 8.06
N ILE A 159 -14.70 1.48 7.34
CA ILE A 159 -14.31 2.80 7.86
C ILE A 159 -14.78 3.91 6.91
N GLU A 160 -14.94 5.11 7.44
CA GLU A 160 -15.35 6.29 6.70
C GLU A 160 -14.43 7.47 7.02
N LEU A 161 -14.03 8.22 6.00
CA LEU A 161 -13.16 9.38 6.13
C LEU A 161 -13.71 10.55 5.32
N GLY A 162 -13.87 11.71 5.94
CA GLY A 162 -14.20 12.93 5.20
C GLY A 162 -13.07 13.33 4.26
N LEU A 163 -13.40 13.78 3.04
CA LEU A 163 -12.39 14.19 2.06
C LEU A 163 -11.85 15.61 2.33
N LEU A 164 -12.63 16.52 2.92
CA LEU A 164 -12.17 17.90 3.17
C LEU A 164 -11.06 17.96 4.23
N GLU A 165 -11.25 17.25 5.34
CA GLU A 165 -10.33 17.17 6.47
C GLU A 165 -10.17 15.70 6.89
N PRO A 166 -9.44 14.89 6.09
CA PRO A 166 -9.23 13.49 6.41
C PRO A 166 -8.39 13.40 7.69
N SER A 167 -9.01 12.88 8.75
CA SER A 167 -8.40 12.74 10.07
C SER A 167 -8.73 11.36 10.66
N GLY A 168 -7.84 10.89 11.52
CA GLY A 168 -7.94 9.57 12.16
C GLY A 168 -6.55 8.95 12.34
N ASP A 169 -6.43 8.03 13.28
CA ASP A 169 -5.21 7.22 13.42
C ASP A 169 -5.21 6.13 12.35
N ASP A 170 -4.29 6.23 11.38
CA ASP A 170 -4.16 5.24 10.31
C ASP A 170 -4.00 3.81 10.83
N GLN A 171 -3.37 3.62 12.00
CA GLN A 171 -3.22 2.29 12.60
C GLN A 171 -4.55 1.75 13.09
N GLU A 172 -5.35 2.57 13.77
CA GLU A 172 -6.67 2.20 14.26
C GLU A 172 -7.65 1.93 13.10
N LEU A 173 -7.61 2.77 12.06
CA LEU A 173 -8.41 2.62 10.85
C LEU A 173 -8.08 1.31 10.12
N LEU A 174 -6.79 0.98 9.98
CA LEU A 174 -6.36 -0.29 9.40
C LEU A 174 -6.73 -1.48 10.27
N ARG A 175 -6.63 -1.37 11.61
CA ARG A 175 -7.07 -2.41 12.54
C ARG A 175 -8.56 -2.69 12.40
N THR A 176 -9.36 -1.64 12.31
CA THR A 176 -10.80 -1.72 12.07
C THR A 176 -11.09 -2.44 10.76
N LEU A 177 -10.44 -2.04 9.66
CA LEU A 177 -10.57 -2.73 8.37
C LEU A 177 -10.10 -4.20 8.43
N ALA A 178 -9.06 -4.50 9.20
CA ALA A 178 -8.59 -5.87 9.41
C ALA A 178 -9.54 -6.73 10.27
N GLY A 179 -10.63 -6.15 10.79
CA GLY A 179 -11.61 -6.85 11.63
C GLY A 179 -11.16 -7.03 13.08
N ALA A 180 -10.15 -6.28 13.53
CA ALA A 180 -9.82 -6.23 14.94
C ALA A 180 -10.96 -5.53 15.71
N PRO A 181 -11.37 -6.05 16.88
CA PRO A 181 -12.35 -5.35 17.70
C PRO A 181 -11.78 -3.96 18.07
N PRO A 182 -12.62 -2.91 18.08
CA PRO A 182 -12.19 -1.61 18.59
C PRO A 182 -11.69 -1.81 20.02
N GLU A 183 -10.55 -1.20 20.36
CA GLU A 183 -10.11 -1.15 21.75
C GLU A 183 -11.14 -0.29 22.49
N VAL A 184 -11.97 -0.95 23.30
CA VAL A 184 -12.82 -0.25 24.24
C VAL A 184 -11.85 0.41 25.21
N GLU A 185 -11.71 1.72 25.12
CA GLU A 185 -11.09 2.49 26.21
C GLU A 185 -11.92 2.17 27.46
N ASP A 186 -11.34 1.45 28.42
CA ASP A 186 -11.91 1.31 29.75
C ASP A 186 -12.01 2.72 30.35
N GLU A 187 -13.18 3.35 30.21
CA GLU A 187 -13.58 4.53 30.98
C GLU A 187 -13.74 4.14 32.45
N ASP A 188 -12.62 3.98 33.16
CA ASP A 188 -12.60 3.96 34.62
C ASP A 188 -11.36 4.72 35.15
N GLY A 189 -11.47 6.05 35.10
CA GLY A 189 -10.59 6.98 35.78
C GLY A 189 -11.36 8.25 36.17
N PRO A 190 -11.44 8.63 37.46
CA PRO A 190 -12.28 9.73 37.91
C PRO A 190 -11.72 11.11 37.48
N PRO A 191 -12.59 12.10 37.21
CA PRO A 191 -12.15 13.40 36.71
C PRO A 191 -11.50 14.25 37.81
N PRO A 192 -10.42 15.01 37.52
CA PRO A 192 -9.90 16.02 38.43
C PRO A 192 -10.72 17.32 38.39
N PRO A 193 -10.69 18.11 39.47
CA PRO A 193 -11.72 19.11 39.76
C PRO A 193 -11.55 20.46 39.05
N ASP A 194 -12.71 21.08 38.91
CA ASP A 194 -13.06 22.39 38.37
C ASP A 194 -12.28 23.57 38.99
N ALA A 195 -11.89 24.54 38.14
CA ALA A 195 -11.37 25.84 38.55
C ALA A 195 -11.88 26.97 37.62
N SER A 196 -13.14 27.34 37.81
CA SER A 196 -13.70 28.72 37.85
C SER A 196 -12.94 29.88 37.17
N ARG A 197 -13.53 30.40 36.06
CA ARG A 197 -13.99 31.79 35.71
C ARG A 197 -13.11 33.04 36.04
N PRO A 198 -13.33 34.26 35.47
CA PRO A 198 -14.48 34.81 34.67
C PRO A 198 -14.05 35.53 33.35
N GLY A 199 -14.87 35.77 32.32
CA GLY A 199 -16.01 36.69 32.21
C GLY A 199 -15.62 38.03 31.54
N SER A 200 -16.16 38.34 30.35
CA SER A 200 -16.49 39.71 29.90
C SER A 200 -17.33 39.71 28.62
N ALA A 201 -18.31 40.61 28.61
CA ALA A 201 -19.36 40.78 27.62
C ALA A 201 -19.07 41.91 26.62
N ASN A 202 -19.85 41.90 25.54
CA ASN A 202 -20.18 42.98 24.60
C ASN A 202 -19.10 43.48 23.63
N VAL A 203 -19.49 43.61 22.34
CA VAL A 203 -19.76 44.89 21.64
C VAL A 203 -19.76 44.63 20.11
N THR A 204 -20.97 44.73 19.53
CA THR A 204 -21.34 45.50 18.32
C THR A 204 -20.68 45.22 16.95
N ALA A 205 -21.54 44.95 15.96
CA ALA A 205 -21.29 45.13 14.53
C ALA A 205 -20.89 46.57 14.16
N PRO A 206 -20.17 46.76 13.05
CA PRO A 206 -20.76 47.60 11.99
C PRO A 206 -20.47 47.15 10.54
N ASN A 207 -21.30 47.71 9.66
CA ASN A 207 -21.36 47.59 8.20
C ASN A 207 -20.04 47.89 7.45
N GLY A 208 -19.87 47.18 6.32
CA GLY A 208 -19.46 47.62 4.96
C GLY A 208 -18.21 48.51 4.75
N PRO A 209 -17.46 48.33 3.65
CA PRO A 209 -18.04 48.62 2.34
C PRO A 209 -17.61 47.70 1.16
N THR A 210 -18.40 47.82 0.10
CA THR A 210 -18.16 47.40 -1.29
C THR A 210 -16.88 47.95 -1.92
N HIS A 211 -16.12 47.11 -2.62
CA HIS A 211 -15.31 47.46 -3.80
C HIS A 211 -15.31 46.23 -4.75
N ALA A 212 -16.02 46.31 -5.88
CA ALA A 212 -15.52 46.79 -7.17
C ALA A 212 -14.44 45.87 -7.76
N GLY A 213 -14.83 45.12 -8.79
CA GLY A 213 -13.98 44.19 -9.50
C GLY A 213 -12.84 44.85 -10.26
N SER A 214 -11.84 44.04 -10.58
CA SER A 214 -10.94 44.25 -11.70
C SER A 214 -10.52 42.89 -12.28
N PRO A 215 -10.51 42.74 -13.61
CA PRO A 215 -10.31 41.47 -14.27
C PRO A 215 -8.82 41.10 -14.23
N ARG A 216 -8.49 39.88 -13.78
CA ARG A 216 -7.13 39.34 -13.94
C ARG A 216 -7.03 38.64 -15.30
N SER A 217 -6.09 39.15 -16.07
CA SER A 217 -5.69 38.72 -17.42
C SER A 217 -5.23 37.26 -17.47
N ALA A 218 -5.80 36.53 -18.43
CA ALA A 218 -5.55 35.11 -18.70
C ALA A 218 -4.30 34.88 -19.57
N SER A 219 -3.12 35.38 -19.17
CA SER A 219 -1.90 35.26 -19.99
C SER A 219 -0.64 34.75 -19.27
N GLY A 220 -0.75 34.16 -18.07
CA GLY A 220 0.40 33.63 -17.31
C GLY A 220 0.40 32.12 -17.06
N GLN A 221 -0.63 31.39 -17.51
CA GLN A 221 -0.88 30.01 -17.08
C GLN A 221 0.08 28.98 -17.70
N GLY A 222 0.56 29.21 -18.94
CA GLY A 222 1.48 28.28 -19.61
C GLY A 222 2.92 28.31 -19.07
N GLU A 223 3.38 29.46 -18.59
CA GLU A 223 4.75 29.66 -18.10
C GLU A 223 4.95 29.09 -16.68
N LEU A 224 3.90 29.17 -15.85
CA LEU A 224 3.86 28.55 -14.53
C LEU A 224 3.81 27.02 -14.58
N VAL A 225 3.11 26.44 -15.55
CA VAL A 225 3.05 24.97 -15.76
C VAL A 225 4.39 24.41 -16.22
N ALA A 226 5.09 25.11 -17.13
CA ALA A 226 6.42 24.69 -17.58
C ALA A 226 7.48 24.77 -16.47
N ALA A 227 7.41 25.80 -15.61
CA ALA A 227 8.29 25.93 -14.45
C ALA A 227 8.03 24.85 -13.38
N ASP A 228 6.76 24.48 -13.16
CA ASP A 228 6.38 23.42 -12.22
C ASP A 228 6.83 22.03 -12.70
N VAL A 229 6.69 21.72 -14.00
CA VAL A 229 7.21 20.48 -14.59
C VAL A 229 8.73 20.38 -14.41
N LYS A 230 9.47 21.45 -14.70
CA LYS A 230 10.92 21.48 -14.54
C LYS A 230 11.37 21.33 -13.08
N ARG A 231 10.60 21.87 -12.13
CA ARG A 231 10.85 21.68 -10.69
C ARG A 231 10.69 20.22 -10.29
N ARG A 232 9.60 19.56 -10.73
CA ARG A 232 9.34 18.13 -10.46
C ARG A 232 10.37 17.21 -11.12
N GLU A 233 10.86 17.54 -12.31
CA GLU A 233 11.95 16.80 -12.96
C GLU A 233 13.26 16.91 -12.16
N THR A 234 13.56 18.11 -11.67
CA THR A 234 14.76 18.36 -10.86
C THR A 234 14.69 17.61 -9.52
N GLU A 235 13.55 17.66 -8.82
CA GLU A 235 13.31 16.91 -7.58
C GLU A 235 13.44 15.39 -7.80
N ARG A 236 12.90 14.86 -8.90
CA ARG A 236 13.02 13.43 -9.25
C ARG A 236 14.46 13.02 -9.56
N ASP A 237 15.23 13.89 -10.21
CA ASP A 237 16.63 13.63 -10.52
C ASP A 237 17.51 13.68 -9.26
N GLU A 238 17.22 14.59 -8.34
CA GLU A 238 17.87 14.67 -7.03
C GLU A 238 17.55 13.45 -6.17
N GLU A 239 16.28 13.03 -6.11
CA GLU A 239 15.87 11.81 -5.41
C GLU A 239 16.54 10.56 -6.01
N ARG A 240 16.61 10.46 -7.34
CA ARG A 240 17.29 9.36 -8.03
C ARG A 240 18.78 9.34 -7.74
N LYS A 241 19.44 10.50 -7.71
CA LYS A 241 20.87 10.62 -7.36
C LYS A 241 21.12 10.24 -5.91
N ALA A 242 20.29 10.72 -4.98
CA ALA A 242 20.37 10.36 -3.57
C ALA A 242 20.21 8.83 -3.37
N ARG A 243 19.22 8.24 -4.05
CA ARG A 243 18.99 6.79 -4.04
C ARG A 243 20.16 6.00 -4.64
N ALA A 244 20.70 6.44 -5.77
CA ALA A 244 21.86 5.81 -6.40
C ALA A 244 23.10 5.89 -5.48
N SER A 245 23.29 7.01 -4.79
CA SER A 245 24.37 7.17 -3.80
C SER A 245 24.20 6.23 -2.60
N LYS A 246 22.98 6.08 -2.08
CA LYS A 246 22.69 5.14 -0.99
C LYS A 246 22.94 3.70 -1.42
N ALA A 247 22.48 3.30 -2.62
CA ALA A 247 22.73 1.97 -3.16
C ALA A 247 24.22 1.68 -3.37
N ALA A 248 24.99 2.66 -3.84
CA ALA A 248 26.44 2.52 -4.01
C ALA A 248 27.16 2.36 -2.66
N ALA A 249 26.74 3.10 -1.62
CA ALA A 249 27.29 2.96 -0.28
C ALA A 249 27.01 1.58 0.32
N VAL A 250 25.78 1.06 0.15
CA VAL A 250 25.41 -0.28 0.62
C VAL A 250 26.19 -1.39 -0.10
N ALA A 251 26.53 -1.17 -1.37
CA ALA A 251 27.30 -2.12 -2.16
C ALA A 251 28.82 -2.10 -1.84
N ASP A 252 29.30 -1.10 -1.11
CA ASP A 252 30.72 -0.99 -0.77
C ASP A 252 31.07 -1.93 0.39
N GLY A 253 32.08 -2.78 0.20
CA GLY A 253 32.58 -3.63 1.30
C GLY A 253 31.63 -4.73 1.81
N LEU A 254 30.70 -5.23 0.99
CA LEU A 254 29.76 -6.29 1.39
C LEU A 254 30.45 -7.51 2.02
N ALA A 255 30.19 -7.74 3.31
CA ALA A 255 30.53 -9.01 3.93
C ALA A 255 29.68 -10.11 3.31
N HIS A 256 30.26 -11.29 3.09
CA HIS A 256 29.55 -12.38 2.44
C HIS A 256 30.06 -13.75 2.88
N GLU A 257 29.24 -14.76 2.70
CA GLU A 257 29.54 -16.17 2.93
C GLU A 257 29.06 -16.99 1.74
N ILE A 258 29.89 -17.93 1.27
CA ILE A 258 29.56 -18.84 0.16
C ILE A 258 29.38 -20.23 0.73
N ASP A 259 28.30 -20.90 0.31
CA ASP A 259 27.97 -22.26 0.67
C ASP A 259 27.50 -23.07 -0.55
N ASP A 260 26.96 -24.26 -0.28
CA ASP A 260 26.48 -25.17 -1.31
C ASP A 260 25.28 -24.61 -2.10
N LEU A 261 24.48 -23.71 -1.50
CA LEU A 261 23.30 -23.11 -2.11
C LEU A 261 23.65 -21.89 -2.97
N GLY A 262 24.72 -21.17 -2.63
CA GLY A 262 25.17 -19.97 -3.34
C GLY A 262 25.92 -19.02 -2.43
N ILE A 263 25.54 -17.74 -2.45
CA ILE A 263 26.14 -16.70 -1.63
C ILE A 263 25.07 -16.04 -0.74
N VAL A 264 25.44 -15.72 0.50
CA VAL A 264 24.69 -14.79 1.34
C VAL A 264 25.54 -13.56 1.58
N VAL A 265 25.00 -12.38 1.26
CA VAL A 265 25.66 -11.09 1.48
C VAL A 265 25.05 -10.36 2.68
N ALA A 266 25.81 -9.51 3.34
CA ALA A 266 25.36 -8.69 4.46
C ALA A 266 25.49 -7.19 4.12
N PRO A 267 24.51 -6.63 3.39
CA PRO A 267 24.45 -5.19 3.13
C PRO A 267 24.25 -4.40 4.43
N GLU A 268 24.93 -3.26 4.55
CA GLU A 268 24.71 -2.30 5.64
C GLU A 268 23.42 -1.50 5.38
N ALA A 269 22.29 -2.17 5.58
CA ALA A 269 20.95 -1.63 5.36
C ALA A 269 19.95 -2.20 6.38
N GLU A 270 18.84 -1.48 6.57
CA GLU A 270 17.74 -1.95 7.42
C GLU A 270 16.83 -2.89 6.63
N LEU A 271 16.11 -3.79 7.32
CA LEU A 271 15.19 -4.70 6.63
C LEU A 271 14.06 -3.94 5.91
N GLY A 272 13.67 -2.76 6.41
CA GLY A 272 12.75 -1.83 5.75
C GLY A 272 13.27 -1.23 4.43
N ASP A 273 14.58 -1.21 4.18
CA ASP A 273 15.20 -0.76 2.93
C ASP A 273 15.07 -1.81 1.80
N ALA A 274 13.87 -2.36 1.62
CA ALA A 274 13.60 -3.47 0.70
C ALA A 274 14.08 -3.21 -0.74
N ASP A 275 14.03 -1.95 -1.17
CA ASP A 275 14.51 -1.51 -2.49
C ASP A 275 16.03 -1.63 -2.66
N LEU A 276 16.80 -1.57 -1.57
CA LEU A 276 18.26 -1.77 -1.57
C LEU A 276 18.64 -3.24 -1.41
N LEU A 277 17.78 -4.02 -0.75
CA LEU A 277 17.99 -5.45 -0.47
C LEU A 277 17.53 -6.35 -1.63
N ALA A 278 16.47 -5.97 -2.33
CA ALA A 278 15.86 -6.75 -3.42
C ALA A 278 16.85 -7.24 -4.51
N PRO A 279 17.87 -6.46 -4.93
CA PRO A 279 18.87 -6.95 -5.89
C PRO A 279 19.61 -8.21 -5.43
N TYR A 280 19.77 -8.39 -4.12
CA TYR A 280 20.46 -9.53 -3.50
C TYR A 280 19.52 -10.71 -3.17
N LEU A 281 18.29 -10.67 -3.66
CA LEU A 281 17.32 -11.76 -3.50
C LEU A 281 17.07 -12.46 -4.84
N GLN A 282 17.95 -13.39 -5.19
CA GLN A 282 17.88 -14.12 -6.46
C GLN A 282 17.85 -15.63 -6.22
N ARG A 283 16.81 -16.30 -6.70
CA ARG A 283 16.74 -17.77 -6.65
C ARG A 283 17.72 -18.45 -7.61
N HIS A 284 18.03 -17.76 -8.71
CA HIS A 284 18.98 -18.19 -9.72
C HIS A 284 19.78 -16.96 -10.18
N ALA A 285 21.05 -16.92 -9.81
CA ALA A 285 21.94 -15.83 -10.18
C ALA A 285 22.15 -15.82 -11.69
N GLU A 286 21.97 -14.63 -12.28
CA GLU A 286 22.30 -14.37 -13.67
C GLU A 286 23.82 -14.16 -13.83
N ARG A 287 24.28 -14.00 -15.07
CA ARG A 287 25.70 -13.72 -15.34
C ARG A 287 26.15 -12.36 -14.77
N ASP A 288 25.25 -11.39 -14.75
CA ASP A 288 25.50 -10.08 -14.15
C ASP A 288 25.12 -10.12 -12.67
N LEU A 289 26.14 -10.17 -11.81
CA LEU A 289 25.95 -10.18 -10.37
C LEU A 289 25.54 -8.79 -9.85
N PRO A 290 24.76 -8.73 -8.76
CA PRO A 290 24.48 -7.49 -8.02
C PRO A 290 25.74 -6.70 -7.68
N ALA A 291 25.60 -5.38 -7.60
CA ALA A 291 26.68 -4.48 -7.20
C ALA A 291 27.31 -4.90 -5.87
N GLY A 292 28.61 -4.74 -5.71
CA GLY A 292 29.35 -5.11 -4.51
C GLY A 292 29.74 -6.58 -4.41
N ILE A 293 29.09 -7.48 -5.16
CA ILE A 293 29.54 -8.88 -5.26
C ILE A 293 30.71 -8.96 -6.25
N PRO A 294 31.85 -9.57 -5.87
CA PRO A 294 33.01 -9.68 -6.76
C PRO A 294 32.67 -10.39 -8.07
N SER A 295 32.94 -9.74 -9.22
CA SER A 295 32.60 -10.28 -10.55
C SER A 295 33.32 -11.59 -10.87
N GLN A 296 34.42 -11.90 -10.19
CA GLN A 296 35.14 -13.17 -10.29
C GLN A 296 34.29 -14.36 -9.81
N LEU A 297 33.26 -14.13 -9.00
CA LEU A 297 32.34 -15.16 -8.51
C LEU A 297 31.20 -15.48 -9.50
N SER A 298 31.09 -14.74 -10.62
CA SER A 298 29.97 -14.89 -11.58
C SER A 298 29.85 -16.32 -12.13
N GLU A 299 30.96 -16.95 -12.51
CA GLU A 299 30.95 -18.34 -12.99
C GLU A 299 30.60 -19.34 -11.88
N GLN A 300 31.07 -19.10 -10.65
CA GLN A 300 30.81 -19.96 -9.51
C GLN A 300 29.33 -19.89 -9.05
N LEU A 301 28.74 -18.70 -9.14
CA LEU A 301 27.38 -18.43 -8.68
C LEU A 301 26.32 -18.62 -9.76
N ALA A 302 26.69 -18.78 -11.03
CA ALA A 302 25.74 -18.96 -12.13
C ALA A 302 24.68 -20.05 -11.82
N GLY A 303 23.41 -19.67 -11.80
CA GLY A 303 22.28 -20.57 -11.49
C GLY A 303 22.09 -20.92 -10.01
N ARG A 304 22.99 -20.50 -9.12
CA ARG A 304 22.90 -20.63 -7.66
C ARG A 304 22.10 -19.47 -7.04
N ARG A 305 21.86 -19.53 -5.74
CA ARG A 305 21.13 -18.47 -5.02
C ARG A 305 22.03 -17.29 -4.65
N ILE A 306 21.44 -16.11 -4.66
CA ILE A 306 21.94 -14.93 -3.96
C ILE A 306 20.89 -14.62 -2.90
N ASP A 307 21.29 -14.69 -1.65
CA ASP A 307 20.47 -14.34 -0.50
C ASP A 307 21.16 -13.21 0.27
N PHE A 308 20.46 -12.58 1.22
CA PHE A 308 21.05 -11.56 2.10
C PHE A 308 20.75 -11.84 3.57
N ALA A 309 21.59 -11.26 4.44
CA ALA A 309 21.41 -11.25 5.88
C ALA A 309 21.55 -9.82 6.43
N VAL A 310 20.59 -9.36 7.22
CA VAL A 310 20.62 -8.02 7.84
C VAL A 310 20.18 -8.07 9.29
N ARG A 311 20.70 -7.16 10.11
CA ARG A 311 20.25 -7.00 11.49
C ARG A 311 18.82 -6.47 11.53
N VAL A 312 18.04 -6.97 12.48
CA VAL A 312 16.66 -6.55 12.70
C VAL A 312 16.53 -5.93 14.07
N GLU A 313 16.14 -4.67 14.10
CA GLU A 313 15.93 -3.95 15.34
C GLU A 313 14.55 -4.28 15.91
N PHE A 314 13.52 -4.27 15.05
CA PHE A 314 12.13 -4.47 15.47
C PHE A 314 11.53 -5.73 14.85
N LEU A 315 11.06 -6.65 15.70
CA LEU A 315 10.37 -7.86 15.23
C LEU A 315 9.10 -7.53 14.43
N SER A 316 8.48 -6.37 14.66
CA SER A 316 7.32 -5.90 13.92
C SER A 316 7.59 -5.61 12.44
N GLU A 317 8.86 -5.58 12.01
CA GLU A 317 9.23 -5.45 10.58
C GLU A 317 8.89 -6.71 9.78
N VAL A 318 8.67 -7.85 10.44
CA VAL A 318 8.34 -9.13 9.80
C VAL A 318 7.03 -9.70 10.31
N PHE A 319 6.45 -10.61 9.54
CA PHE A 319 5.14 -11.17 9.77
C PHE A 319 5.23 -12.67 9.97
N VAL A 320 4.33 -13.19 10.81
CA VAL A 320 4.01 -14.62 10.85
C VAL A 320 2.52 -14.74 10.58
N GLU A 321 2.17 -15.58 9.60
CA GLU A 321 0.82 -15.64 9.02
C GLU A 321 0.38 -14.25 8.53
N ALA A 322 -0.63 -13.65 9.16
CA ALA A 322 -1.20 -12.36 8.78
C ALA A 322 -0.92 -11.23 9.79
N ALA A 323 -0.07 -11.45 10.80
CA ALA A 323 0.18 -10.46 11.85
C ALA A 323 1.67 -10.12 11.99
N PRO A 324 2.01 -8.87 12.36
CA PRO A 324 3.37 -8.51 12.73
C PRO A 324 3.88 -9.39 13.87
N LEU A 325 5.15 -9.78 13.79
CA LEU A 325 5.76 -10.66 14.76
C LEU A 325 5.99 -9.91 16.08
N SER A 326 5.35 -10.40 17.14
CA SER A 326 5.57 -9.92 18.51
C SER A 326 6.63 -10.79 19.20
N LYS A 327 7.26 -10.24 20.25
CA LYS A 327 8.22 -11.00 21.09
C LYS A 327 7.60 -12.26 21.70
N ALA A 328 6.32 -12.17 22.11
CA ALA A 328 5.60 -13.30 22.69
C ALA A 328 5.44 -14.43 21.67
N ARG A 329 4.94 -14.10 20.46
CA ARG A 329 4.80 -15.07 19.36
C ARG A 329 6.13 -15.66 18.92
N PHE A 330 7.18 -14.84 18.83
CA PHE A 330 8.52 -15.33 18.51
C PHE A 330 8.99 -16.36 19.53
N THR A 331 8.84 -16.08 20.82
CA THR A 331 9.27 -17.00 21.88
C THR A 331 8.49 -18.32 21.87
N GLU A 332 7.20 -18.26 21.52
CA GLU A 332 6.32 -19.42 21.46
C GLU A 332 6.58 -20.31 20.24
N GLN A 333 6.80 -19.70 19.07
CA GLN A 333 6.86 -20.42 17.79
C GLN A 333 8.28 -20.69 17.29
N ALA A 334 9.28 -19.93 17.76
CA ALA A 334 10.64 -20.12 17.30
C ALA A 334 11.18 -21.49 17.74
N THR A 335 11.91 -22.12 16.82
CA THR A 335 12.56 -23.40 17.05
C THR A 335 13.97 -23.18 17.57
N SER A 336 14.34 -23.90 18.63
CA SER A 336 15.72 -23.88 19.13
C SER A 336 16.67 -24.52 18.12
N ARG A 337 17.76 -23.83 17.83
CA ARG A 337 18.83 -24.26 16.93
C ARG A 337 20.20 -23.91 17.50
N THR A 338 21.23 -24.43 16.87
CA THR A 338 22.62 -24.06 17.13
C THR A 338 23.18 -23.40 15.88
N VAL A 339 23.84 -22.25 16.05
CA VAL A 339 24.49 -21.51 14.95
C VAL A 339 25.93 -21.25 15.36
N GLY A 340 26.89 -21.89 14.68
CA GLY A 340 28.32 -21.80 15.00
C GLY A 340 28.65 -22.16 16.46
N GLY A 341 27.91 -23.11 17.03
CA GLY A 341 28.04 -23.54 18.43
C GLY A 341 27.27 -22.70 19.46
N GLU A 342 26.69 -21.57 19.07
CA GLU A 342 25.88 -20.71 19.94
C GLU A 342 24.40 -21.14 19.93
N PRO A 343 23.70 -21.09 21.08
CA PRO A 343 22.26 -21.32 21.11
C PRO A 343 21.54 -20.19 20.40
N ALA A 344 20.64 -20.56 19.48
CA ALA A 344 19.85 -19.64 18.70
C ALA A 344 18.37 -20.04 18.70
N MET A 345 17.49 -19.07 18.48
CA MET A 345 16.08 -19.30 18.20
C MET A 345 15.82 -18.87 16.76
N ALA A 346 15.23 -19.74 15.95
CA ALA A 346 14.95 -19.47 14.55
C ALA A 346 13.45 -19.59 14.26
N LEU A 347 12.90 -18.64 13.51
CA LEU A 347 11.51 -18.65 13.06
C LEU A 347 11.44 -18.23 11.60
N GLU A 348 10.73 -19.02 10.80
CA GLU A 348 10.37 -18.60 9.44
C GLU A 348 9.33 -17.48 9.50
N VAL A 349 9.57 -16.43 8.73
CA VAL A 349 8.76 -15.21 8.71
C VAL A 349 8.58 -14.72 7.28
N LEU A 350 7.64 -13.81 7.10
CA LEU A 350 7.44 -13.05 5.87
C LEU A 350 7.95 -11.62 6.08
N ALA A 351 9.00 -11.23 5.36
CA ALA A 351 9.45 -9.84 5.28
C ALA A 351 8.67 -9.10 4.16
N PRO A 352 8.03 -7.95 4.44
CA PRO A 352 7.33 -7.17 3.43
C PRO A 352 8.23 -6.85 2.23
N ARG A 353 7.73 -7.05 1.01
CA ARG A 353 8.44 -6.81 -0.27
C ARG A 353 9.67 -7.70 -0.53
N LEU A 354 10.18 -8.41 0.47
CA LEU A 354 11.35 -9.30 0.39
C LEU A 354 10.97 -10.78 0.48
N GLY A 355 9.72 -11.10 0.85
CA GLY A 355 9.20 -12.46 0.84
C GLY A 355 9.64 -13.28 2.06
N VAL A 356 9.64 -14.60 1.88
CA VAL A 356 9.90 -15.54 2.98
C VAL A 356 11.39 -15.54 3.35
N GLY A 357 11.66 -15.54 4.65
CA GLY A 357 12.99 -15.71 5.21
C GLY A 357 12.94 -16.22 6.64
N THR A 358 14.08 -16.21 7.32
CA THR A 358 14.21 -16.71 8.69
C THR A 358 14.77 -15.61 9.57
N ILE A 359 14.08 -15.32 10.68
CA ILE A 359 14.66 -14.55 11.78
C ILE A 359 15.43 -15.51 12.68
N VAL A 360 16.70 -15.19 12.91
CA VAL A 360 17.57 -15.90 13.84
C VAL A 360 17.92 -14.95 14.97
N GLN A 361 17.57 -15.33 16.20
CA GLN A 361 17.98 -14.62 17.40
C GLN A 361 19.15 -15.35 18.05
N ILE A 362 20.29 -14.66 18.19
CA ILE A 362 21.51 -15.14 18.87
C ILE A 362 21.77 -14.18 20.03
N GLY A 363 21.55 -14.64 21.26
CA GLY A 363 21.57 -13.77 22.43
C GLY A 363 20.53 -12.63 22.32
N PRO A 364 20.92 -11.34 22.45
CA PRO A 364 20.01 -10.21 22.28
C PRO A 364 19.84 -9.77 20.81
N ALA A 365 20.75 -10.18 19.92
CA ALA A 365 20.76 -9.74 18.53
C ALA A 365 19.82 -10.59 17.68
N ARG A 366 19.23 -9.96 16.66
CA ARG A 366 18.34 -10.59 15.70
C ARG A 366 18.83 -10.29 14.30
N VAL A 367 18.84 -11.32 13.46
CA VAL A 367 19.27 -11.23 12.08
C VAL A 367 18.22 -11.89 11.21
N PHE A 368 17.76 -11.19 10.17
CA PHE A 368 16.94 -11.77 9.12
C PHE A 368 17.85 -12.33 8.05
N VAL A 369 17.57 -13.54 7.59
CA VAL A 369 18.20 -14.15 6.41
C VAL A 369 17.11 -14.43 5.39
N SER A 370 17.32 -14.08 4.13
CA SER A 370 16.34 -14.30 3.05
C SER A 370 16.21 -15.76 2.59
N ARG A 371 16.37 -16.70 3.52
CA ARG A 371 16.24 -18.14 3.33
C ARG A 371 15.11 -18.69 4.19
N PRO A 372 14.27 -19.59 3.67
CA PRO A 372 13.33 -20.37 4.47
C PRO A 372 14.05 -21.19 5.55
N ALA A 373 13.32 -21.57 6.60
CA ALA A 373 13.93 -22.17 7.79
C ALA A 373 14.45 -23.60 7.58
N ASP A 374 14.03 -24.27 6.51
CA ASP A 374 14.50 -25.61 6.13
C ASP A 374 15.86 -25.60 5.41
N LEU A 375 16.31 -24.44 4.91
CA LEU A 375 17.61 -24.30 4.25
C LEU A 375 18.74 -24.07 5.27
N ALA A 376 19.96 -24.41 4.84
CA ALA A 376 21.16 -24.12 5.60
C ALA A 376 21.31 -22.59 5.82
N LEU A 377 21.69 -22.20 7.03
CA LEU A 377 21.90 -20.80 7.40
C LEU A 377 23.40 -20.45 7.35
N PRO A 378 23.78 -19.21 6.98
CA PRO A 378 25.17 -18.78 6.91
C PRO A 378 25.73 -18.51 8.32
N GLU A 379 26.22 -19.54 9.00
CA GLU A 379 26.52 -19.48 10.43
C GLU A 379 27.58 -18.43 10.79
N ARG A 380 28.63 -18.30 9.98
CA ARG A 380 29.70 -17.32 10.26
C ARG A 380 29.16 -15.90 10.11
N LEU A 381 28.43 -15.62 9.04
CA LEU A 381 27.84 -14.31 8.78
C LEU A 381 26.82 -13.92 9.86
N LEU A 382 26.00 -14.86 10.30
CA LEU A 382 25.05 -14.65 11.40
C LEU A 382 25.74 -14.28 12.70
N LEU A 383 26.85 -14.95 13.05
CA LEU A 383 27.62 -14.64 14.24
C LEU A 383 28.32 -13.29 14.16
N GLU A 384 28.85 -12.92 12.98
CA GLU A 384 29.43 -11.60 12.74
C GLU A 384 28.39 -10.49 12.96
N LEU A 385 27.22 -10.62 12.31
CA LEU A 385 26.13 -9.66 12.45
C LEU A 385 25.53 -9.60 13.87
N ALA A 386 25.51 -10.72 14.59
CA ALA A 386 25.02 -10.77 15.96
C ALA A 386 25.97 -10.12 16.97
N ARG A 387 27.28 -10.15 16.70
CA ARG A 387 28.31 -9.62 17.61
C ARG A 387 28.55 -8.13 17.40
N GLY A 388 28.29 -7.60 16.21
CA GLY A 388 28.48 -6.19 15.87
C GLY A 388 29.92 -5.88 15.56
#